data_AF-A0A672SDI6-F1
#
_entry.id   AF-A0A672SDI6-F1
#
_cell.length_a   1.000
_cell.length_b   1.000
_cell.length_c   1.000
_cell.angle_alpha   90.00
_cell.angle_beta   90.00
_cell.angle_gamma   90.00
#
_symmetry.space_group_name_H-M   'P 1'
#
loop_
_entity.id
_entity.type
_entity.pdbx_description
1 polymer ?
#
loop_
_entity_poly.entity_id
_entity_poly.type
_entity_poly.pdbx_seq_one_letter_code
_entity_poly.pdbx_strand_id
1 'polypeptide(L)'
;MERTPFVLGANLQGGEKMVTYPFDMQRPPRATDETWARIQRQNEGALRETADENLFRWLAMTYAHSHLTMTENHRGSCHTDDVTGGQGIINRASWKPVVGSMNDFSYLHTNCFEISIFLGCDKFPHESELASEWENNREALLAFIEQVHRGIKGVVRDVDGNLLANATVSVEGIKHDVKTGYRLSVILGLRGLIHIEACCFTMKFSLLRDHISHFWGKISQFRLFSL
;
A
#
# COMPACT_ATOMS: atom_id res chain seq x y z
N MET A 1 11.27 5.30 11.79
CA MET A 1 11.18 4.39 10.62
C MET A 1 12.40 4.45 9.71
N GLU A 2 13.33 5.41 9.84
CA GLU A 2 14.45 5.58 8.88
C GLU A 2 15.55 4.50 8.93
N ARG A 3 15.63 3.70 9.98
CA ARG A 3 16.67 2.65 10.12
C ARG A 3 16.36 1.35 9.37
N THR A 4 15.08 1.08 9.09
CA THR A 4 14.65 -0.17 8.47
C THR A 4 13.81 0.16 7.23
N PRO A 5 14.14 -0.36 6.04
CA PRO A 5 13.37 -0.13 4.83
C PRO A 5 12.07 -0.95 4.86
N PHE A 6 11.09 -0.52 5.65
CA PHE A 6 9.77 -1.14 5.66
C PHE A 6 9.09 -0.96 4.30
N VAL A 7 8.52 -2.06 3.80
CA VAL A 7 7.87 -2.13 2.48
C VAL A 7 6.36 -2.26 2.64
N LEU A 8 5.93 -3.11 3.56
CA LEU A 8 4.52 -3.38 3.84
C LEU A 8 4.29 -3.30 5.35
N GLY A 9 3.21 -2.65 5.75
CA GLY A 9 2.78 -2.50 7.14
C GLY A 9 1.28 -2.67 7.28
N ALA A 10 0.85 -3.04 8.48
CA ALA A 10 -0.55 -3.01 8.87
C ALA A 10 -0.69 -2.48 10.29
N ASN A 11 -1.67 -1.60 10.48
CA ASN A 11 -2.04 -1.05 11.77
C ASN A 11 -3.34 -1.72 12.25
N LEU A 12 -3.27 -2.50 13.33
CA LEU A 12 -4.39 -3.25 13.86
C LEU A 12 -5.20 -2.38 14.83
N GLN A 13 -6.52 -2.33 14.61
CA GLN A 13 -7.47 -1.53 15.38
C GLN A 13 -8.72 -2.37 15.72
N GLY A 14 -9.49 -1.90 16.69
CA GLY A 14 -10.77 -2.49 17.07
C GLY A 14 -11.89 -1.45 17.11
N GLY A 15 -13.12 -1.91 17.25
CA GLY A 15 -14.32 -1.08 17.24
C GLY A 15 -15.06 -1.08 15.91
N GLU A 16 -14.61 -1.90 14.96
CA GLU A 16 -15.28 -2.14 13.69
C GLU A 16 -14.74 -3.45 13.07
N LYS A 17 -15.33 -3.95 11.98
CA LYS A 17 -14.83 -5.15 11.30
C LYS A 17 -14.71 -4.91 9.80
N MET A 18 -13.54 -4.44 9.36
CA MET A 18 -13.20 -4.16 7.95
C MET A 18 -11.74 -3.76 7.78
N VAL A 19 -11.26 -3.70 6.55
CA VAL A 19 -9.95 -3.13 6.22
C VAL A 19 -10.10 -1.76 5.57
N THR A 20 -9.44 -0.76 6.12
CA THR A 20 -9.39 0.59 5.54
C THR A 20 -8.05 0.86 4.90
N TYR A 21 -8.05 1.42 3.70
CA TYR A 21 -6.83 1.75 2.96
C TYR A 21 -6.73 3.25 2.65
N PRO A 22 -5.50 3.78 2.44
CA PRO A 22 -5.26 5.20 2.22
C PRO A 22 -5.91 5.76 0.95
N PHE A 23 -6.14 7.07 0.86
CA PHE A 23 -5.84 8.07 1.89
C PHE A 23 -6.84 8.05 3.04
N ASP A 24 -6.34 8.33 4.25
CA ASP A 24 -7.18 8.56 5.43
C ASP A 24 -7.71 9.98 5.46
N MET A 25 -6.95 10.94 4.92
CA MET A 25 -7.36 12.32 4.86
C MET A 25 -8.18 12.65 3.60
N GLN A 26 -9.33 13.29 3.79
CA GLN A 26 -10.13 13.78 2.67
C GLN A 26 -9.55 15.06 2.05
N ARG A 27 -8.98 15.95 2.88
CA ARG A 27 -8.39 17.24 2.48
C ARG A 27 -6.86 17.18 2.60
N PRO A 28 -6.06 17.73 1.65
CA PRO A 28 -4.62 17.84 1.79
C PRO A 28 -4.22 18.76 2.96
N PRO A 29 -3.14 18.48 3.69
CA PRO A 29 -2.83 19.18 4.94
C PRO A 29 -2.38 20.64 4.72
N ARG A 30 -2.06 21.03 3.47
CA ARG A 30 -1.69 22.41 3.08
C ARG A 30 -2.70 23.09 2.16
N ALA A 31 -3.86 22.46 1.88
CA ALA A 31 -4.85 23.08 1.01
C ALA A 31 -5.53 24.23 1.77
N THR A 32 -5.54 25.45 1.22
CA THR A 32 -6.42 26.54 1.68
C THR A 32 -7.88 26.20 1.39
N ASP A 33 -8.83 26.88 2.05
CA ASP A 33 -10.26 26.65 1.81
C ASP A 33 -10.63 26.87 0.33
N GLU A 34 -10.00 27.86 -0.30
CA GLU A 34 -10.14 28.12 -1.74
C GLU A 34 -9.58 26.99 -2.60
N THR A 35 -8.41 26.44 -2.25
CA THR A 35 -7.81 25.32 -2.99
C THR A 35 -8.65 24.06 -2.84
N TRP A 36 -9.18 23.80 -1.64
CA TRP A 36 -10.07 22.67 -1.39
C TRP A 36 -11.41 22.80 -2.11
N ALA A 37 -12.02 23.99 -2.12
CA ALA A 37 -13.24 24.27 -2.86
C ALA A 37 -13.05 24.21 -4.39
N ARG A 38 -11.82 24.41 -4.91
CA ARG A 38 -11.50 24.15 -6.33
C ARG A 38 -11.35 22.66 -6.61
N ILE A 39 -10.66 21.92 -5.75
CA ILE A 39 -10.52 20.47 -5.87
C ILE A 39 -11.89 19.78 -5.82
N GLN A 40 -12.75 20.13 -4.85
CA GLN A 40 -14.10 19.58 -4.76
C GLN A 40 -14.99 19.93 -5.96
N ARG A 41 -14.82 21.12 -6.56
CA ARG A 41 -15.56 21.52 -7.77
C ARG A 41 -15.05 20.84 -9.04
N GLN A 42 -13.75 20.53 -9.11
CA GLN A 42 -13.14 19.84 -10.25
C GLN A 42 -13.33 18.33 -10.17
N ASN A 43 -13.34 17.78 -8.96
CA ASN A 43 -13.52 16.38 -8.65
C ASN A 43 -14.86 16.22 -7.90
N GLU A 44 -15.99 16.41 -8.58
CA GLU A 44 -17.36 16.32 -8.04
C GLU A 44 -17.55 15.07 -7.16
N GLY A 45 -17.26 15.17 -5.87
CA GLY A 45 -17.32 14.04 -4.94
C GLY A 45 -16.29 12.92 -5.16
N ALA A 46 -15.27 13.09 -6.02
CA ALA A 46 -14.29 12.03 -6.25
C ALA A 46 -13.44 11.82 -4.98
N LEU A 47 -13.39 10.57 -4.53
CA LEU A 47 -12.56 10.16 -3.40
C LEU A 47 -11.10 10.50 -3.68
N ARG A 48 -10.36 10.85 -2.63
CA ARG A 48 -8.94 11.09 -2.77
C ARG A 48 -8.23 9.74 -2.84
N GLU A 49 -8.00 9.32 -4.07
CA GLU A 49 -7.30 8.08 -4.37
C GLU A 49 -5.78 8.28 -4.30
N THR A 50 -5.08 7.21 -3.96
CA THR A 50 -3.62 7.15 -4.03
C THR A 50 -3.17 6.87 -5.47
N ALA A 51 -1.91 7.16 -5.81
CA ALA A 51 -1.36 6.74 -7.10
C ALA A 51 -1.32 5.21 -7.23
N ASP A 52 -1.24 4.52 -6.10
CA ASP A 52 -1.20 3.06 -5.95
C ASP A 52 -2.56 2.47 -5.49
N GLU A 53 -3.67 3.12 -5.83
CA GLU A 53 -5.03 2.74 -5.36
C GLU A 53 -5.33 1.25 -5.60
N ASN A 54 -5.01 0.75 -6.79
CA ASN A 54 -5.23 -0.65 -7.13
C ASN A 54 -4.41 -1.63 -6.27
N LEU A 55 -3.19 -1.25 -5.89
CA LEU A 55 -2.35 -2.04 -5.00
C LEU A 55 -2.94 -2.03 -3.57
N PHE A 56 -3.31 -0.86 -3.06
CA PHE A 56 -3.92 -0.75 -1.74
C PHE A 56 -5.24 -1.53 -1.65
N ARG A 57 -6.08 -1.46 -2.68
CA ARG A 57 -7.29 -2.26 -2.77
C ARG A 57 -6.97 -3.75 -2.81
N TRP A 58 -5.96 -4.17 -3.57
CA TRP A 58 -5.51 -5.57 -3.59
C TRP A 58 -5.04 -6.06 -2.22
N LEU A 59 -4.21 -5.27 -1.53
CA LEU A 59 -3.71 -5.58 -0.18
C LEU A 59 -4.86 -5.71 0.83
N ALA A 60 -5.82 -4.78 0.78
CA ALA A 60 -6.99 -4.80 1.63
C ALA A 60 -7.89 -6.02 1.34
N MET A 61 -8.15 -6.30 0.06
CA MET A 61 -8.94 -7.46 -0.37
C MET A 61 -8.28 -8.76 0.07
N THR A 62 -6.96 -8.88 -0.06
CA THR A 62 -6.21 -10.07 0.36
C THR A 62 -6.49 -10.40 1.82
N TYR A 63 -6.41 -9.40 2.70
CA TYR A 63 -6.71 -9.62 4.11
C TYR A 63 -8.19 -9.92 4.35
N ALA A 64 -9.09 -9.07 3.84
CA ALA A 64 -10.52 -9.19 4.09
C ALA A 64 -11.10 -10.53 3.60
N HIS A 65 -10.68 -11.01 2.43
CA HIS A 65 -11.20 -12.26 1.83
C HIS A 65 -10.59 -13.51 2.45
N SER A 66 -9.40 -13.41 3.05
CA SER A 66 -8.79 -14.50 3.80
C SER A 66 -9.26 -14.55 5.26
N HIS A 67 -9.92 -13.51 5.74
CA HIS A 67 -10.50 -13.48 7.08
C HIS A 67 -11.86 -14.18 7.09
N LEU A 68 -12.07 -15.11 8.03
CA LEU A 68 -13.24 -16.01 8.01
C LEU A 68 -14.58 -15.26 7.99
N THR A 69 -14.72 -14.20 8.79
CA THR A 69 -16.01 -13.52 8.99
C THR A 69 -16.09 -12.09 8.43
N MET A 70 -15.05 -11.58 7.76
CA MET A 70 -14.98 -10.14 7.40
C MET A 70 -15.80 -9.80 6.16
N THR A 71 -15.94 -10.74 5.22
CA THR A 71 -16.76 -10.61 4.00
C THR A 71 -18.15 -11.27 4.15
N GLU A 72 -18.58 -11.60 5.37
CA GLU A 72 -19.89 -12.19 5.60
C GLU A 72 -21.00 -11.12 5.54
N ASN A 73 -21.71 -11.04 4.42
CA ASN A 73 -22.79 -10.07 4.15
C ASN A 73 -24.00 -10.14 5.11
N HIS A 74 -24.10 -11.19 5.93
CA HIS A 74 -25.22 -11.46 6.83
C HIS A 74 -25.05 -10.78 8.19
N ARG A 75 -23.83 -10.31 8.49
CA ARG A 75 -23.46 -9.63 9.72
C ARG A 75 -22.94 -8.26 9.28
N GLY A 76 -23.85 -7.28 9.22
CA GLY A 76 -23.52 -5.90 8.87
C GLY A 76 -22.41 -5.31 9.74
N SER A 77 -22.06 -4.05 9.47
CA SER A 77 -21.10 -3.31 10.32
C SER A 77 -21.56 -3.34 11.78
N CYS A 78 -20.60 -3.23 12.70
CA CYS A 78 -20.80 -3.35 14.14
C CYS A 78 -21.88 -2.40 14.69
N HIS A 79 -22.07 -1.25 14.03
CA HIS A 79 -22.91 -0.17 14.53
C HIS A 79 -23.88 0.41 13.49
N THR A 80 -23.67 0.16 12.19
CA THR A 80 -24.47 0.73 11.09
C THR A 80 -24.69 -0.29 9.98
N ASP A 81 -25.43 0.11 8.94
CA ASP A 81 -25.46 -0.61 7.68
C ASP A 81 -24.03 -0.82 7.16
N ASP A 82 -23.83 -1.92 6.43
CA ASP A 82 -22.53 -2.26 5.86
C ASP A 82 -22.08 -1.20 4.85
N VAL A 83 -21.11 -0.39 5.27
CA VAL A 83 -20.50 0.65 4.45
C VAL A 83 -19.54 0.09 3.39
N THR A 84 -19.15 -1.18 3.51
CA THR A 84 -18.18 -1.83 2.61
C THR A 84 -18.83 -2.49 1.40
N GLY A 85 -20.17 -2.52 1.33
CA GLY A 85 -20.90 -3.15 0.24
C GLY A 85 -20.60 -4.65 0.08
N GLY A 86 -20.35 -5.34 1.19
CA GLY A 86 -20.03 -6.77 1.27
C GLY A 86 -18.57 -7.12 0.95
N GLN A 87 -17.72 -6.14 0.64
CA GLN A 87 -16.32 -6.40 0.28
C GLN A 87 -15.40 -6.47 1.50
N GLY A 88 -15.84 -6.01 2.67
CA GLY A 88 -15.02 -5.94 3.88
C GLY A 88 -13.88 -4.91 3.80
N ILE A 89 -13.89 -4.05 2.77
CA ILE A 89 -12.87 -3.03 2.53
C ILE A 89 -13.49 -1.66 2.27
N ILE A 90 -12.80 -0.58 2.62
CA ILE A 90 -13.24 0.79 2.31
C ILE A 90 -12.07 1.77 2.25
N ASN A 91 -12.18 2.80 1.42
CA ASN A 91 -11.25 3.94 1.47
C ASN A 91 -11.47 4.71 2.78
N ARG A 92 -10.40 4.99 3.53
CA ARG A 92 -10.56 5.58 4.87
C ARG A 92 -11.14 7.00 4.83
N ALA A 93 -10.80 7.80 3.82
CA ALA A 93 -11.33 9.15 3.65
C ALA A 93 -12.84 9.18 3.34
N SER A 94 -13.43 8.09 2.81
CA SER A 94 -14.87 8.02 2.53
C SER A 94 -15.74 7.70 3.75
N TRP A 95 -15.17 7.02 4.75
CA TRP A 95 -15.90 6.58 5.94
C TRP A 95 -15.77 7.53 7.12
N LYS A 96 -14.53 7.73 7.60
CA LYS A 96 -14.21 8.56 8.78
C LYS A 96 -12.83 9.18 8.57
N PRO A 97 -12.77 10.33 7.86
CA PRO A 97 -11.50 10.92 7.47
C PRO A 97 -10.71 11.40 8.69
N VAL A 98 -9.41 11.15 8.68
CA VAL A 98 -8.47 11.53 9.74
C VAL A 98 -7.29 12.25 9.12
N VAL A 99 -6.90 13.37 9.69
CA VAL A 99 -5.71 14.13 9.27
C VAL A 99 -4.55 13.73 10.17
N GLY A 100 -3.38 13.45 9.56
CA GLY A 100 -2.17 13.11 10.29
C GLY A 100 -2.15 11.67 10.83
N SER A 101 -2.79 10.73 10.12
CA SER A 101 -2.71 9.32 10.47
C SER A 101 -1.33 8.73 10.16
N MET A 102 -1.02 7.62 10.84
CA MET A 102 0.21 6.86 10.60
C MET A 102 0.24 6.29 9.18
N ASN A 103 -0.88 5.78 8.67
CA ASN A 103 -0.95 5.20 7.31
C ASN A 103 -0.55 6.23 6.24
N ASP A 104 -1.14 7.43 6.30
CA ASP A 104 -0.84 8.52 5.36
C ASP A 104 0.62 8.99 5.50
N PHE A 105 1.14 9.01 6.74
CA PHE A 105 2.55 9.34 6.98
C PHE A 105 3.50 8.31 6.36
N SER A 106 3.24 7.02 6.58
CA SER A 106 4.01 5.89 6.02
C SER A 106 4.09 5.98 4.50
N TYR A 107 2.96 6.21 3.82
CA TYR A 107 2.93 6.30 2.36
C TYR A 107 3.56 7.60 1.80
N LEU A 108 3.38 8.75 2.47
CA LEU A 108 3.87 10.03 1.95
C LEU A 108 5.34 10.33 2.29
N HIS A 109 5.87 9.77 3.37
CA HIS A 109 7.21 10.11 3.88
C HIS A 109 8.17 8.92 3.89
N THR A 110 7.70 7.71 3.58
CA THR A 110 8.54 6.50 3.51
C THR A 110 8.15 5.66 2.29
N ASN A 111 8.82 4.52 2.10
CA ASN A 111 8.48 3.55 1.04
C ASN A 111 7.43 2.51 1.50
N CYS A 112 6.87 2.66 2.71
CA CYS A 112 6.02 1.66 3.34
C CYS A 112 4.56 1.85 2.94
N PHE A 113 3.98 0.80 2.34
CA PHE A 113 2.55 0.70 2.09
C PHE A 113 1.88 0.19 3.37
N GLU A 114 1.10 1.04 4.03
CA GLU A 114 0.43 0.68 5.27
C GLU A 114 -1.10 0.74 5.12
N ILE A 115 -1.78 -0.31 5.59
CA ILE A 115 -3.24 -0.36 5.68
C ILE A 115 -3.68 -0.43 7.15
N SER A 116 -4.92 -0.07 7.43
CA SER A 116 -5.50 -0.24 8.77
C SER A 116 -6.54 -1.36 8.77
N ILE A 117 -6.41 -2.26 9.73
CA ILE A 117 -7.24 -3.46 9.83
C ILE A 117 -8.06 -3.35 11.10
N PHE A 118 -9.38 -3.35 10.96
CA PHE A 118 -10.32 -3.40 12.07
C PHE A 118 -10.74 -4.85 12.28
N LEU A 119 -10.24 -5.45 13.36
CA LEU A 119 -10.35 -6.89 13.61
C LEU A 119 -11.76 -7.30 14.05
N GLY A 120 -12.44 -6.44 14.81
CA GLY A 120 -13.74 -6.75 15.38
C GLY A 120 -14.40 -5.58 16.10
N CYS A 121 -15.69 -5.76 16.36
CA CYS A 121 -16.55 -4.77 17.01
C CYS A 121 -16.14 -4.51 18.45
N ASP A 122 -15.78 -5.55 19.19
CA ASP A 122 -15.31 -5.40 20.55
C ASP A 122 -13.83 -4.99 20.54
N LYS A 123 -13.55 -3.85 21.18
CA LYS A 123 -12.18 -3.35 21.37
C LYS A 123 -11.43 -4.15 22.44
N PHE A 124 -12.17 -4.79 23.34
CA PHE A 124 -11.61 -5.53 24.46
C PHE A 124 -12.41 -6.84 24.65
N PRO A 125 -12.30 -7.78 23.70
CA PRO A 125 -13.03 -9.05 23.75
C PRO A 125 -12.65 -9.86 25.00
N HIS A 126 -13.55 -10.71 25.46
CA HIS A 126 -13.29 -11.55 26.61
C HIS A 126 -12.21 -12.61 26.28
N GLU A 127 -11.47 -13.07 27.29
CA GLU A 127 -10.37 -14.05 27.11
C GLU A 127 -10.84 -15.32 26.37
N SER A 128 -12.08 -15.74 26.62
CA SER A 128 -12.69 -16.90 25.96
C SER A 128 -12.86 -16.77 24.45
N GLU A 129 -12.89 -15.54 23.92
CA GLU A 129 -13.08 -15.25 22.50
C GLU A 129 -11.75 -15.17 21.74
N LEU A 130 -10.62 -14.94 22.44
CA LEU A 130 -9.31 -14.72 21.84
C LEU A 130 -8.85 -15.87 20.93
N ALA A 131 -9.16 -17.12 21.28
CA ALA A 131 -8.82 -18.28 20.46
C ALA A 131 -9.60 -18.28 19.13
N SER A 132 -10.86 -17.87 19.16
CA SER A 132 -11.69 -17.74 17.96
C SER A 132 -11.23 -16.56 17.11
N GLU A 133 -10.92 -15.43 17.72
CA GLU A 133 -10.40 -14.26 17.01
C GLU A 133 -9.06 -14.56 16.34
N TRP A 134 -8.18 -15.31 16.99
CA TRP A 134 -6.96 -15.80 16.36
C TRP A 134 -7.25 -16.65 15.11
N GLU A 135 -8.14 -17.63 15.21
CA GLU A 135 -8.46 -18.50 14.08
C GLU A 135 -9.08 -17.73 12.91
N ASN A 136 -9.92 -16.74 13.21
CA ASN A 136 -10.52 -15.85 12.20
C ASN A 136 -9.47 -15.04 11.43
N ASN A 137 -8.38 -14.64 12.09
CA ASN A 137 -7.37 -13.73 11.56
C ASN A 137 -6.09 -14.43 11.06
N ARG A 138 -5.84 -15.67 11.48
CA ARG A 138 -4.57 -16.39 11.26
C ARG A 138 -4.20 -16.45 9.78
N GLU A 139 -5.09 -16.97 8.95
CA GLU A 139 -4.82 -17.09 7.50
C GLU A 139 -4.76 -15.72 6.82
N ALA A 140 -5.56 -14.74 7.25
CA ALA A 140 -5.53 -13.38 6.73
C ALA A 140 -4.20 -12.66 6.99
N LEU A 141 -3.64 -12.82 8.20
CA LEU A 141 -2.34 -12.26 8.57
C LEU A 141 -1.21 -12.89 7.74
N LEU A 142 -1.23 -14.21 7.56
CA LEU A 142 -0.24 -14.92 6.75
C LEU A 142 -0.31 -14.48 5.28
N ALA A 143 -1.51 -14.51 4.69
CA ALA A 143 -1.73 -14.10 3.30
C ALA A 143 -1.31 -12.64 3.06
N PHE A 144 -1.50 -11.75 4.03
CA PHE A 144 -1.05 -10.36 3.97
C PHE A 144 0.48 -10.24 4.02
N ILE A 145 1.14 -10.94 4.94
CA ILE A 145 2.62 -10.95 5.02
C ILE A 145 3.23 -11.45 3.72
N GLU A 146 2.64 -12.47 3.09
CA GLU A 146 3.10 -12.99 1.78
C GLU A 146 3.05 -11.93 0.67
N GLN A 147 2.17 -10.93 0.76
CA GLN A 147 2.10 -9.86 -0.25
C GLN A 147 3.38 -9.04 -0.33
N VAL A 148 4.19 -8.98 0.74
CA VAL A 148 5.48 -8.26 0.73
C VAL A 148 6.48 -8.82 -0.29
N HIS A 149 6.27 -10.07 -0.72
CA HIS A 149 7.14 -10.75 -1.67
C HIS A 149 6.69 -10.62 -3.12
N ARG A 150 5.55 -9.99 -3.37
CA ARG A 150 5.03 -9.74 -4.72
C ARG A 150 5.67 -8.52 -5.35
N GLY A 151 5.54 -8.42 -6.67
CA GLY A 151 6.10 -7.31 -7.43
C GLY A 151 7.59 -7.50 -7.69
N ILE A 152 8.34 -6.43 -7.55
CA ILE A 152 9.62 -6.23 -8.24
C ILE A 152 10.65 -5.85 -7.19
N LYS A 153 11.63 -6.73 -6.99
CA LYS A 153 12.72 -6.47 -6.04
C LYS A 153 14.07 -6.62 -6.70
N GLY A 154 14.98 -5.71 -6.35
CA GLY A 154 16.29 -5.65 -6.96
C GLY A 154 17.26 -4.72 -6.25
N VAL A 155 18.41 -4.57 -6.87
CA VAL A 155 19.54 -3.81 -6.36
C VAL A 155 20.10 -2.95 -7.48
N VAL A 156 20.26 -1.65 -7.22
CA VAL A 156 20.90 -0.70 -8.15
C VAL A 156 22.40 -0.71 -7.89
N ARG A 157 23.18 -0.90 -8.96
CA ARG A 157 24.64 -0.88 -8.92
C ARG A 157 25.19 0.15 -9.90
N ASP A 158 26.36 0.70 -9.59
CA ASP A 158 27.13 1.52 -10.53
C ASP A 158 27.90 0.65 -11.56
N VAL A 159 28.52 1.27 -12.56
CA VAL A 159 29.42 0.63 -13.53
C VAL A 159 30.52 -0.19 -12.86
N ASP A 160 31.03 0.30 -11.73
CA ASP A 160 32.06 -0.34 -10.92
C ASP A 160 31.51 -1.47 -10.00
N GLY A 161 30.20 -1.74 -10.07
CA GLY A 161 29.54 -2.81 -9.29
C GLY A 161 29.17 -2.43 -7.86
N ASN A 162 29.42 -1.19 -7.45
CA ASN A 162 29.10 -0.63 -6.13
C ASN A 162 27.59 -0.41 -5.95
N LEU A 163 27.08 -0.63 -4.74
CA LEU A 163 25.66 -0.44 -4.42
C LEU A 163 25.30 1.04 -4.39
N LEU A 164 24.22 1.42 -5.08
CA LEU A 164 23.75 2.79 -5.14
C LEU A 164 22.48 2.95 -4.28
N ALA A 165 22.66 3.58 -3.11
CA ALA A 165 21.57 3.94 -2.22
C ALA A 165 20.94 5.28 -2.63
N ASN A 166 19.69 5.51 -2.23
CA ASN A 166 18.91 6.72 -2.53
C ASN A 166 18.68 6.99 -4.03
N ALA A 167 18.77 5.97 -4.88
CA ALA A 167 18.27 6.07 -6.24
C ALA A 167 16.74 6.15 -6.22
N THR A 168 16.16 6.90 -7.15
CA THR A 168 14.71 7.05 -7.26
C THR A 168 14.21 6.07 -8.30
N VAL A 169 13.23 5.24 -7.93
CA VAL A 169 12.57 4.33 -8.85
C VAL A 169 11.14 4.80 -9.05
N SER A 170 10.80 5.10 -10.30
CA SER A 170 9.47 5.50 -10.74
C SER A 170 8.89 4.45 -11.68
N VAL A 171 7.57 4.26 -11.63
CA VAL A 171 6.86 3.32 -12.50
C VAL A 171 5.98 4.13 -13.45
N GLU A 172 6.05 3.84 -14.74
CA GLU A 172 5.25 4.55 -15.73
C GLU A 172 3.75 4.38 -15.43
N GLY A 173 3.04 5.49 -15.30
CA GLY A 173 1.62 5.51 -14.95
C GLY A 173 1.34 5.62 -13.44
N ILE A 174 2.34 5.45 -12.57
CA ILE A 174 2.20 5.58 -11.11
C ILE A 174 2.97 6.81 -10.64
N LYS A 175 2.25 7.81 -10.12
CA LYS A 175 2.84 9.05 -9.58
C LYS A 175 3.25 8.91 -8.11
N HIS A 176 4.03 7.87 -7.82
CA HIS A 176 4.61 7.61 -6.51
C HIS A 176 5.99 6.97 -6.69
N ASP A 177 7.02 7.66 -6.20
CA ASP A 177 8.41 7.26 -6.37
C ASP A 177 8.92 6.54 -5.12
N VAL A 178 9.63 5.44 -5.33
CA VAL A 178 10.24 4.63 -4.26
C VAL A 178 11.75 4.86 -4.24
N LYS A 179 12.32 5.06 -3.05
CA LYS A 179 13.78 5.25 -2.90
C LYS A 179 14.51 3.95 -2.59
N THR A 180 15.68 3.74 -3.20
CA THR A 180 16.48 2.54 -2.93
C THR A 180 17.19 2.60 -1.59
N GLY A 181 17.14 1.49 -0.83
CA GLY A 181 17.96 1.31 0.36
C GLY A 181 19.35 0.73 0.05
N TYR A 182 20.22 0.67 1.07
CA TYR A 182 21.59 0.15 0.94
C TYR A 182 21.70 -1.35 0.60
N ARG A 183 20.61 -2.13 0.57
CA ARG A 183 20.66 -3.60 0.40
C ARG A 183 19.64 -4.18 -0.57
N LEU A 184 18.36 -3.81 -0.46
CA LEU A 184 17.29 -4.33 -1.29
C LEU A 184 16.22 -3.25 -1.45
N SER A 185 15.72 -3.09 -2.66
CA SER A 185 14.54 -2.26 -2.94
C SER A 185 13.44 -3.18 -3.43
N VAL A 186 12.26 -3.07 -2.82
CA VAL A 186 11.06 -3.84 -3.20
C VAL A 186 10.01 -2.83 -3.62
N ILE A 187 9.44 -3.05 -4.79
CA ILE A 187 8.34 -2.29 -5.35
C ILE A 187 7.18 -3.26 -5.45
N LEU A 188 6.17 -3.04 -4.63
CA LEU A 188 4.89 -3.71 -4.76
C LEU A 188 4.17 -3.04 -5.93
N GLY A 189 3.79 -3.80 -6.96
CA GLY A 189 3.20 -3.15 -8.14
C GLY A 189 2.82 -4.12 -9.25
N LEU A 190 1.73 -3.77 -9.92
CA LEU A 190 1.20 -4.47 -11.09
C LEU A 190 2.04 -4.14 -12.34
N ARG A 191 1.97 -5.03 -13.32
CA ARG A 191 2.74 -5.02 -14.59
C ARG A 191 2.79 -3.62 -15.24
N GLY A 192 3.99 -3.16 -15.60
CA GLY A 192 4.19 -1.86 -16.26
C GLY A 192 5.64 -1.61 -16.68
N LEU A 193 5.86 -0.51 -17.41
CA LEU A 193 7.19 0.02 -17.74
C LEU A 193 7.77 0.71 -16.50
N ILE A 194 9.07 0.49 -16.23
CA ILE A 194 9.75 1.03 -15.05
C ILE A 194 10.86 1.98 -15.48
N HIS A 195 10.87 3.15 -14.85
CA HIS A 195 11.90 4.17 -15.02
C HIS A 195 12.72 4.26 -13.74
N ILE A 196 14.02 4.01 -13.82
CA ILE A 196 14.93 4.16 -12.67
C ILE A 196 15.77 5.39 -12.92
N GLU A 197 15.67 6.39 -12.04
CA GLU A 197 16.50 7.59 -12.06
C GLU A 197 17.53 7.54 -10.94
N ALA A 198 18.79 7.41 -11.32
CA ALA A 198 19.91 7.29 -10.41
C ALA A 198 21.00 8.30 -10.79
N CYS A 199 21.39 9.19 -9.87
CA CYS A 199 22.49 10.15 -10.04
C CYS A 199 22.53 10.82 -11.44
N CYS A 200 21.41 11.44 -11.86
CA CYS A 200 21.31 12.16 -13.14
C CYS A 200 21.29 11.28 -14.41
N PHE A 201 21.17 9.95 -14.28
CA PHE A 201 20.91 9.02 -15.38
C PHE A 201 19.51 8.42 -15.27
N THR A 202 18.72 8.52 -16.34
CA THR A 202 17.43 7.84 -16.48
C THR A 202 17.64 6.52 -17.23
N MET A 203 17.33 5.40 -16.59
CA MET A 203 17.25 4.08 -17.22
C MET A 203 15.80 3.70 -17.46
N LYS A 204 15.50 3.08 -18.61
CA LYS A 204 14.17 2.56 -18.92
C LYS A 204 14.20 1.03 -19.01
N PHE A 205 13.27 0.37 -18.33
CA PHE A 205 13.08 -1.07 -18.34
C PHE A 205 11.65 -1.40 -18.75
N SER A 206 11.45 -2.37 -19.65
CA SER A 206 10.13 -2.90 -19.97
C SER A 206 9.95 -4.30 -19.38
N LEU A 207 8.87 -4.50 -18.65
CA LEU A 207 8.48 -5.80 -18.12
C LEU A 207 7.36 -6.38 -18.98
N LEU A 208 7.73 -7.32 -19.85
CA LEU A 208 6.79 -8.08 -20.66
C LEU A 208 6.78 -9.53 -20.13
N ARG A 209 5.74 -9.87 -19.35
CA ARG A 209 5.49 -11.20 -18.76
C ARG A 209 6.67 -11.77 -17.96
N ASP A 210 6.78 -11.41 -16.68
CA ASP A 210 7.71 -12.01 -15.70
C ASP A 210 9.19 -12.11 -16.15
N HIS A 211 9.53 -11.46 -17.27
CA HIS A 211 10.82 -11.36 -17.90
C HIS A 211 11.03 -9.89 -18.30
N ILE A 212 12.21 -9.38 -17.98
CA ILE A 212 12.65 -8.05 -18.42
C ILE A 212 13.15 -8.19 -19.84
N SER A 213 12.52 -7.48 -20.77
CA SER A 213 13.00 -7.35 -22.13
C SER A 213 13.40 -5.90 -22.38
N HIS A 214 14.64 -5.73 -22.87
CA HIS A 214 15.32 -4.49 -23.21
C HIS A 214 15.96 -3.64 -22.11
N PHE A 215 17.22 -3.30 -22.41
CA PHE A 215 18.17 -2.57 -21.59
C PHE A 215 18.68 -1.40 -22.45
N TRP A 216 18.50 -0.17 -21.99
CA TRP A 216 19.15 1.02 -22.58
C TRP A 216 19.66 1.89 -21.43
N GLY A 217 20.99 1.87 -21.18
CA GLY A 217 21.64 2.69 -20.15
C GLY A 217 23.00 2.14 -19.68
N LYS A 218 23.93 3.04 -19.30
CA LYS A 218 25.30 2.76 -18.83
C LYS A 218 25.37 2.30 -17.36
N ILE A 219 24.60 1.29 -16.96
CA ILE A 219 24.76 0.62 -15.66
C ILE A 219 24.85 -0.88 -15.92
N SER A 220 25.87 -1.53 -15.36
CA SER A 220 26.32 -2.83 -15.86
C SER A 220 25.39 -3.99 -15.49
N GLN A 221 24.67 -3.96 -14.35
CA GLN A 221 23.80 -5.08 -13.94
C GLN A 221 22.67 -4.65 -13.00
N PHE A 222 21.41 -4.87 -13.42
CA PHE A 222 20.23 -4.86 -12.55
C PHE A 222 19.70 -6.29 -12.45
N ARG A 223 19.71 -6.88 -11.25
CA ARG A 223 19.08 -8.20 -11.01
C ARG A 223 17.73 -7.99 -10.34
N LEU A 224 16.70 -8.31 -11.09
CA LEU A 224 15.33 -8.41 -10.62
C LEU A 224 15.00 -9.87 -10.36
N PHE A 225 14.42 -10.14 -9.20
CA PHE A 225 13.88 -11.45 -8.87
C PHE A 225 12.35 -11.35 -8.92
N SER A 226 11.71 -11.91 -9.96
CA SER A 226 10.28 -12.21 -9.90
C SER A 226 10.11 -13.52 -9.13
N LEU A 227 9.20 -13.54 -8.17
CA LEU A 227 8.67 -14.77 -7.58
C LEU A 227 7.27 -15.00 -8.17
#